data_AF-A0A4D8PPS9-F1
#
_entry.id   AF-A0A4D8PPS9-F1
#
_cell.length_a   1.000
_cell.length_b   1.000
_cell.length_c   1.000
_cell.angle_alpha   90.00
_cell.angle_beta   90.00
_cell.angle_gamma   90.00
#
_symmetry.space_group_name_H-M   'P 1'
#
loop_
_entity.id
_entity.type
_entity.pdbx_description
1 polymer ?
#
loop_
_entity_poly.entity_id
_entity_poly.type
_entity_poly.pdbx_seq_one_letter_code
_entity_poly.pdbx_strand_id
1 'polypeptide(L)'
;MTPFAEHSAMPRAMRTPMLLLPLLTGLLGGCAVPQTPPPMPTAQVPAVRALSNAVPFAIDPRSGAIAAEERARVARTVAGLGRDTTPHVTVTGPLLAAPARAAVASLLGEAGVPAENVTFAPDQTGAPALQVTSYVALAPECAAWSDIYSGWYQNSPTAALGCSNQRNLALMLADPRDLVQGRETVPADGQRMAGAVQRYRADQVKPFVKGNSTSAFVLSPALNGSQEEQ
;
A
#
# COMPACT_ATOMS: atom_id res chain seq x y z
N MET A 1 62.38 94.31 -21.41
CA MET A 1 63.07 93.04 -21.11
C MET A 1 62.04 92.07 -20.56
N THR A 2 62.16 90.78 -20.89
CA THR A 2 61.55 89.62 -20.19
C THR A 2 62.24 89.42 -18.82
N PRO A 3 61.93 88.38 -18.02
CA PRO A 3 60.87 87.36 -18.08
C PRO A 3 59.89 87.55 -16.87
N PHE A 4 59.04 86.62 -16.40
CA PHE A 4 58.76 85.19 -16.64
C PHE A 4 57.24 84.94 -16.59
N ALA A 5 56.79 83.74 -17.00
CA ALA A 5 55.48 83.20 -16.65
C ALA A 5 55.64 81.73 -16.26
N GLU A 6 55.32 81.40 -15.00
CA GLU A 6 55.34 80.02 -14.51
C GLU A 6 54.32 79.90 -13.36
N HIS A 7 53.30 79.07 -13.53
CA HIS A 7 52.40 78.60 -12.47
C HIS A 7 52.19 77.10 -12.68
N SER A 8 52.73 76.30 -11.77
CA SER A 8 52.83 74.85 -11.92
C SER A 8 51.47 74.17 -11.87
N ALA A 9 51.24 73.25 -12.81
CA ALA A 9 50.03 72.44 -12.86
C ALA A 9 50.03 71.31 -11.79
N MET A 10 48.82 70.81 -11.54
CA MET A 10 48.43 69.84 -10.50
C MET A 10 49.30 68.57 -10.36
N PRO A 11 49.38 67.97 -9.16
CA PRO A 11 50.02 66.68 -8.94
C PRO A 11 49.09 65.49 -9.27
N ARG A 12 49.70 64.29 -9.33
CA ARG A 12 49.11 62.94 -9.47
C ARG A 12 48.60 62.54 -10.87
N ALA A 13 49.56 62.18 -11.73
CA ALA A 13 49.36 61.12 -12.72
C ALA A 13 50.10 59.85 -12.28
N MET A 14 49.45 58.99 -11.49
CA MET A 14 49.90 57.61 -11.28
C MET A 14 49.26 56.72 -12.35
N ARG A 15 50.06 55.89 -13.02
CA ARG A 15 49.66 55.06 -14.16
C ARG A 15 49.06 53.71 -13.73
N THR A 16 48.28 53.10 -14.63
CA THR A 16 48.09 51.64 -14.83
C THR A 16 47.38 50.82 -13.72
N PRO A 17 46.79 49.65 -14.04
CA PRO A 17 45.80 49.46 -15.10
C PRO A 17 44.54 48.71 -14.59
N MET A 18 43.34 49.16 -14.99
CA MET A 18 42.06 48.55 -14.60
C MET A 18 41.77 47.27 -15.41
N LEU A 19 42.46 46.16 -15.11
CA LEU A 19 42.37 44.94 -15.93
C LEU A 19 42.56 43.61 -15.14
N LEU A 20 41.97 43.50 -13.95
CA LEU A 20 41.99 42.27 -13.13
C LEU A 20 40.63 41.87 -12.52
N LEU A 21 39.56 42.64 -12.73
CA LEU A 21 38.25 42.40 -12.10
C LEU A 21 37.25 41.44 -12.81
N PRO A 22 37.48 40.84 -14.00
CA PRO A 22 36.54 39.85 -14.55
C PRO A 22 36.85 38.40 -14.11
N LEU A 23 37.98 38.14 -13.42
CA LEU A 23 38.38 36.76 -13.09
C LEU A 23 37.68 36.18 -11.85
N LEU A 24 37.09 37.03 -10.99
CA LEU A 24 36.54 36.59 -9.70
C LEU A 24 35.09 36.08 -9.78
N THR A 25 34.36 36.35 -10.87
CA THR A 25 32.97 35.89 -11.07
C THR A 25 32.88 34.43 -11.52
N GLY A 26 33.98 33.80 -11.95
CA GLY A 26 34.01 32.39 -12.34
C GLY A 26 33.93 31.38 -11.18
N LEU A 27 34.07 31.84 -9.93
CA LEU A 27 34.07 30.98 -8.73
C LEU A 27 32.67 30.78 -8.11
N LEU A 28 31.64 31.43 -8.66
CA LEU A 28 30.22 31.17 -8.34
C LEU A 28 29.61 30.11 -9.28
N GLY A 29 30.43 29.13 -9.71
CA GLY A 29 29.97 27.95 -10.44
C GLY A 29 28.95 27.20 -9.60
N GLY A 30 27.66 27.37 -9.94
CA GLY A 30 26.55 26.84 -9.17
C GLY A 30 26.61 25.31 -9.06
N CYS A 31 26.06 24.78 -7.96
CA CYS A 31 25.97 23.34 -7.72
C CYS A 31 25.36 22.63 -8.94
N ALA A 32 26.17 21.82 -9.62
CA ALA A 32 25.70 21.01 -10.73
C ALA A 32 24.84 19.85 -10.20
N VAL A 33 23.54 20.12 -10.04
CA VAL A 33 22.54 19.06 -9.81
C VAL A 33 22.48 18.20 -11.07
N PRO A 34 22.67 16.87 -10.99
CA PRO A 34 22.49 15.98 -12.13
C PRO A 34 21.08 16.15 -12.71
N GLN A 35 20.98 16.64 -13.95
CA GLN A 35 19.69 17.04 -14.54
C GLN A 35 18.84 15.86 -14.98
N THR A 36 19.46 14.69 -15.20
CA THR A 36 18.77 13.42 -15.41
C THR A 36 18.68 12.68 -14.07
N PRO A 37 17.49 12.51 -13.47
CA PRO A 37 17.33 11.59 -12.36
C PRO A 37 17.75 10.17 -12.81
N PRO A 38 18.35 9.36 -11.95
CA PRO A 38 18.66 7.98 -12.29
C PRO A 38 17.36 7.24 -12.66
N PRO A 39 17.41 6.24 -13.56
CA PRO A 39 16.23 5.49 -13.94
C PRO A 39 15.60 4.89 -12.69
N MET A 40 14.32 5.20 -12.44
CA MET A 40 13.61 4.64 -11.30
C MET A 40 13.58 3.11 -11.44
N PRO A 41 14.05 2.35 -10.43
CA PRO A 41 13.93 0.91 -10.46
C PRO A 41 12.44 0.55 -10.53
N THR A 42 12.05 -0.16 -11.58
CA THR A 42 10.67 -0.64 -11.75
C THR A 42 10.35 -1.65 -10.66
N ALA A 43 9.67 -1.19 -9.62
CA ALA A 43 9.23 -2.03 -8.53
C ALA A 43 8.25 -3.09 -9.07
N GLN A 44 8.65 -4.35 -9.04
CA GLN A 44 7.82 -5.46 -9.50
C GLN A 44 6.59 -5.58 -8.61
N VAL A 45 5.40 -5.51 -9.20
CA VAL A 45 4.14 -5.76 -8.48
C VAL A 45 4.16 -7.20 -7.96
N PRO A 46 3.81 -7.46 -6.69
CA PRO A 46 3.79 -8.81 -6.15
C PRO A 46 2.88 -9.73 -6.98
N ALA A 47 3.38 -10.90 -7.38
CA ALA A 47 2.59 -11.85 -8.14
C ALA A 47 1.49 -12.47 -7.26
N VAL A 48 0.29 -12.68 -7.82
CA VAL A 48 -0.85 -13.22 -7.08
C VAL A 48 -1.14 -14.65 -7.55
N ARG A 49 -1.27 -15.58 -6.60
CA ARG A 49 -1.62 -16.99 -6.88
C ARG A 49 -2.99 -17.33 -6.29
N ALA A 50 -3.87 -17.89 -7.12
CA ALA A 50 -5.12 -18.48 -6.66
C ALA A 50 -4.91 -19.92 -6.14
N LEU A 51 -5.62 -20.29 -5.08
CA LEU A 51 -5.67 -21.63 -4.49
C LEU A 51 -7.13 -22.04 -4.38
N SER A 52 -7.60 -22.84 -5.33
CA SER A 52 -9.01 -23.25 -5.42
C SER A 52 -9.22 -24.70 -5.01
N ASN A 53 -10.24 -24.96 -4.20
CA ASN A 53 -10.65 -26.28 -3.74
C ASN A 53 -12.16 -26.46 -3.95
N ALA A 54 -12.57 -27.59 -4.50
CA ALA A 54 -13.98 -27.96 -4.63
C ALA A 54 -14.47 -28.63 -3.34
N VAL A 55 -15.50 -28.06 -2.71
CA VAL A 55 -16.19 -28.62 -1.55
C VAL A 55 -17.59 -29.06 -2.01
N PRO A 56 -17.83 -30.37 -2.27
CA PRO A 56 -19.16 -30.86 -2.60
C PRO A 56 -20.08 -30.74 -1.39
N PHE A 57 -21.33 -30.37 -1.61
CA PHE A 57 -22.31 -30.23 -0.52
C PHE A 57 -23.74 -30.61 -0.92
N ALA A 58 -24.51 -31.08 0.04
CA ALA A 58 -25.91 -31.45 -0.12
C ALA A 58 -26.84 -30.29 0.30
N ILE A 59 -27.67 -29.83 -0.63
CA ILE A 59 -28.72 -28.83 -0.40
C ILE A 59 -29.93 -29.13 -1.27
N ASP A 60 -31.14 -28.95 -0.74
CA ASP A 60 -32.35 -28.92 -1.56
C ASP A 60 -32.38 -27.61 -2.38
N PRO A 61 -32.38 -27.67 -3.72
CA PRO A 61 -32.24 -26.47 -4.56
C PRO A 61 -33.46 -25.56 -4.56
N ARG A 62 -34.61 -26.00 -4.03
CA ARG A 62 -35.87 -25.22 -3.98
C ARG A 62 -36.15 -24.63 -2.61
N SER A 63 -35.98 -25.42 -1.55
CA SER A 63 -36.28 -25.03 -0.17
C SER A 63 -35.07 -24.47 0.57
N GLY A 64 -33.85 -24.83 0.17
CA GLY A 64 -32.63 -24.48 0.90
C GLY A 64 -32.38 -25.35 2.13
N ALA A 65 -33.07 -26.48 2.28
CA ALA A 65 -32.80 -27.43 3.36
C ALA A 65 -31.38 -28.00 3.24
N ILE A 66 -30.62 -27.88 4.33
CA ILE A 66 -29.26 -28.43 4.51
C ILE A 66 -29.30 -29.21 5.83
N ALA A 67 -28.78 -30.44 5.86
CA ALA A 67 -28.71 -31.21 7.11
C ALA A 67 -27.78 -30.53 8.13
N ALA A 68 -28.04 -30.67 9.43
CA ALA A 68 -27.25 -30.00 10.46
C ALA A 68 -25.76 -30.43 10.44
N GLU A 69 -25.50 -31.72 10.22
CA GLU A 69 -24.15 -32.26 10.06
C GLU A 69 -23.45 -31.73 8.80
N GLU A 70 -24.18 -31.66 7.69
CA GLU A 70 -23.74 -31.11 6.40
C GLU A 70 -23.31 -29.64 6.56
N ARG A 71 -24.17 -28.83 7.18
CA ARG A 71 -23.90 -27.41 7.50
C ARG A 71 -22.63 -27.27 8.34
N ALA A 72 -22.51 -28.05 9.41
CA ALA A 72 -21.37 -28.01 10.30
C ALA A 72 -20.06 -28.50 9.64
N ARG A 73 -20.13 -29.47 8.72
CA ARG A 73 -18.97 -29.92 7.93
C ARG A 73 -18.51 -28.82 6.98
N VAL A 74 -19.42 -28.29 6.16
CA VAL A 74 -19.11 -27.24 5.18
C VAL A 74 -18.55 -25.99 5.86
N ALA A 75 -19.17 -25.51 6.94
CA ALA A 75 -18.69 -24.33 7.66
C ALA A 75 -17.23 -24.49 8.14
N ARG A 76 -16.90 -25.65 8.75
CA ARG A 76 -15.53 -25.94 9.20
C ARG A 76 -14.53 -26.07 8.04
N THR A 77 -14.92 -26.71 6.93
CA THR A 77 -14.06 -26.86 5.76
C THR A 77 -13.78 -25.51 5.10
N VAL A 78 -14.80 -24.68 4.86
CA VAL A 78 -14.65 -23.35 4.26
C VAL A 78 -13.80 -22.43 5.15
N ALA A 79 -14.08 -22.37 6.45
CA ALA A 79 -13.28 -21.59 7.39
C ALA A 79 -11.81 -22.09 7.48
N GLY A 80 -11.59 -23.41 7.36
CA GLY A 80 -10.26 -24.00 7.31
C GLY A 80 -9.44 -23.60 6.08
N LEU A 81 -10.09 -23.36 4.93
CA LEU A 81 -9.47 -22.91 3.68
C LEU A 81 -9.21 -21.39 3.63
N GLY A 82 -9.84 -20.62 4.51
CA GLY A 82 -9.75 -19.16 4.61
C GLY A 82 -8.87 -18.63 5.75
N ARG A 83 -7.99 -19.46 6.34
CA ARG A 83 -7.26 -19.11 7.59
C ARG A 83 -6.41 -17.85 7.51
N ASP A 84 -5.70 -17.65 6.41
CA ASP A 84 -4.72 -16.56 6.27
C ASP A 84 -5.24 -15.39 5.41
N THR A 85 -6.32 -15.62 4.65
CA THR A 85 -6.89 -14.66 3.67
C THR A 85 -8.39 -14.89 3.50
N THR A 86 -9.18 -13.84 3.34
CA THR A 86 -10.62 -13.95 3.12
C THR A 86 -10.92 -14.77 1.85
N PRO A 87 -11.62 -15.91 1.94
CA PRO A 87 -11.89 -16.75 0.78
C PRO A 87 -12.98 -16.14 -0.11
N HIS A 88 -12.94 -16.49 -1.38
CA HIS A 88 -13.98 -16.24 -2.38
C HIS A 88 -14.66 -17.55 -2.73
N VAL A 89 -15.99 -17.57 -2.79
CA VAL A 89 -16.75 -18.82 -3.00
C VAL A 89 -17.65 -18.69 -4.21
N THR A 90 -17.38 -19.51 -5.22
CA THR A 90 -18.27 -19.69 -6.37
C THR A 90 -19.14 -20.93 -6.17
N VAL A 91 -20.45 -20.74 -6.12
CA VAL A 91 -21.44 -21.82 -5.99
C VAL A 91 -21.81 -22.31 -7.39
N THR A 92 -21.53 -23.57 -7.68
CA THR A 92 -21.75 -24.21 -8.98
C THR A 92 -22.81 -25.32 -8.90
N GLY A 93 -23.20 -25.86 -10.06
CA GLY A 93 -24.26 -26.87 -10.18
C GLY A 93 -25.64 -26.32 -10.56
N PRO A 94 -26.75 -26.88 -10.02
CA PRO A 94 -28.11 -26.54 -10.43
C PRO A 94 -28.54 -25.12 -10.00
N LEU A 95 -29.53 -24.57 -10.70
CA LEU A 95 -30.11 -23.27 -10.37
C LEU A 95 -30.82 -23.31 -9.00
N LEU A 96 -30.23 -22.63 -8.01
CA LEU A 96 -30.81 -22.50 -6.68
C LEU A 96 -31.93 -21.44 -6.65
N ALA A 97 -33.05 -21.76 -6.00
CA ALA A 97 -34.12 -20.81 -5.71
C ALA A 97 -33.69 -19.76 -4.66
N ALA A 98 -34.46 -18.67 -4.53
CA ALA A 98 -34.18 -17.60 -3.56
C ALA A 98 -33.91 -18.07 -2.11
N PRO A 99 -34.73 -18.94 -1.48
CA PRO A 99 -34.44 -19.42 -0.12
C PRO A 99 -33.18 -20.30 -0.06
N ALA A 100 -32.90 -21.10 -1.09
CA ALA A 100 -31.66 -21.88 -1.16
C ALA A 100 -30.42 -21.00 -1.28
N ARG A 101 -30.46 -19.92 -2.07
CA ARG A 101 -29.38 -18.91 -2.11
C ARG A 101 -29.18 -18.23 -0.74
N ALA A 102 -30.26 -17.88 -0.05
CA ALA A 102 -30.19 -17.29 1.29
C ALA A 102 -29.61 -18.27 2.33
N ALA A 103 -29.97 -19.55 2.27
CA ALA A 103 -29.41 -20.60 3.13
C ALA A 103 -27.90 -20.80 2.91
N VAL A 104 -27.44 -20.78 1.65
CA VAL A 104 -26.01 -20.82 1.31
C VAL A 104 -25.27 -19.56 1.79
N ALA A 105 -25.81 -18.37 1.55
CA ALA A 105 -25.19 -17.12 2.01
C ALA A 105 -25.08 -17.07 3.55
N SER A 106 -26.09 -17.55 4.28
CA SER A 106 -26.06 -17.68 5.74
C SER A 106 -25.00 -18.69 6.23
N LEU A 107 -24.90 -19.86 5.58
CA LEU A 107 -23.87 -20.87 5.89
C LEU A 107 -22.46 -20.34 5.63
N LEU A 108 -22.25 -19.64 4.52
CA LEU A 108 -20.95 -19.05 4.19
C LEU A 108 -20.59 -17.87 5.12
N GLY A 109 -21.57 -17.07 5.55
CA GLY A 109 -21.39 -16.06 6.58
C GLY A 109 -20.96 -16.63 7.94
N GLU A 110 -21.55 -17.76 8.37
CA GLU A 110 -21.10 -18.50 9.56
C GLU A 110 -19.66 -19.03 9.43
N ALA A 111 -19.20 -19.30 8.21
CA ALA A 111 -17.82 -19.70 7.92
C ALA A 111 -16.85 -18.51 7.76
N GLY A 112 -17.30 -17.27 7.97
CA GLY A 112 -16.48 -16.06 7.84
C GLY A 112 -16.34 -15.52 6.42
N VAL A 113 -17.12 -16.02 5.45
CA VAL A 113 -17.13 -15.50 4.07
C VAL A 113 -18.09 -14.31 3.98
N PRO A 114 -17.63 -13.11 3.60
CA PRO A 114 -18.51 -11.97 3.45
C PRO A 114 -19.38 -12.10 2.19
N ALA A 115 -20.55 -11.46 2.17
CA ALA A 115 -21.58 -11.70 1.15
C ALA A 115 -21.11 -11.29 -0.27
N GLU A 116 -20.30 -10.25 -0.37
CA GLU A 116 -19.66 -9.77 -1.60
C GLU A 116 -18.68 -10.78 -2.22
N ASN A 117 -18.17 -11.73 -1.42
CA ASN A 117 -17.26 -12.79 -1.88
C ASN A 117 -18.00 -14.06 -2.34
N VAL A 118 -19.34 -14.07 -2.33
CA VAL A 118 -20.17 -15.22 -2.73
C VAL A 118 -20.77 -14.97 -4.12
N THR A 119 -20.34 -15.78 -5.10
CA THR A 119 -20.85 -15.72 -6.48
C THR A 119 -21.66 -16.97 -6.80
N PHE A 120 -22.86 -16.82 -7.36
CA PHE A 120 -23.67 -17.95 -7.86
C PHE A 120 -23.48 -18.09 -9.38
N ALA A 121 -22.82 -19.16 -9.81
CA ALA A 121 -22.55 -19.47 -11.21
C ALA A 121 -23.17 -20.83 -11.58
N PRO A 122 -24.48 -20.89 -11.84
CA PRO A 122 -25.16 -22.14 -12.17
C PRO A 122 -24.71 -22.63 -13.55
N ASP A 123 -24.08 -23.81 -13.60
CA ASP A 123 -23.73 -24.52 -14.84
C ASP A 123 -24.81 -25.52 -15.27
N GLN A 124 -25.79 -25.80 -14.39
CA GLN A 124 -26.87 -26.78 -14.58
C GLN A 124 -26.39 -28.25 -14.70
N THR A 125 -25.20 -28.56 -14.17
CA THR A 125 -24.60 -29.89 -14.19
C THR A 125 -24.35 -30.45 -12.79
N GLY A 126 -24.34 -31.78 -12.66
CA GLY A 126 -23.89 -32.45 -11.43
C GLY A 126 -24.68 -32.11 -10.15
N ALA A 127 -24.01 -32.31 -9.02
CA ALA A 127 -24.51 -31.94 -7.69
C ALA A 127 -23.96 -30.56 -7.27
N PRO A 128 -24.63 -29.83 -6.36
CA PRO A 128 -24.13 -28.55 -5.85
C PRO A 128 -22.70 -28.66 -5.27
N ALA A 129 -21.85 -27.71 -5.64
CA ALA A 129 -20.49 -27.61 -5.14
C ALA A 129 -20.12 -26.16 -4.81
N LEU A 130 -19.21 -26.00 -3.86
CA LEU A 130 -18.61 -24.72 -3.48
C LEU A 130 -17.16 -24.72 -3.95
N GLN A 131 -16.85 -23.93 -4.96
CA GLN A 131 -15.47 -23.68 -5.38
C GLN A 131 -14.89 -22.58 -4.49
N VAL A 132 -14.19 -22.99 -3.42
CA VAL A 132 -13.56 -22.09 -2.46
C VAL A 132 -12.18 -21.71 -2.98
N THR A 133 -11.98 -20.43 -3.27
CA THR A 133 -10.72 -19.88 -3.80
C THR A 133 -10.15 -18.84 -2.85
N SER A 134 -8.96 -19.13 -2.33
CA SER A 134 -8.14 -18.18 -1.56
C SER A 134 -7.04 -17.62 -2.47
N TYR A 135 -6.60 -16.39 -2.23
CA TYR A 135 -5.58 -15.72 -3.05
C TYR A 135 -4.39 -15.37 -2.16
N VAL A 136 -3.16 -15.53 -2.67
CA VAL A 136 -1.93 -15.22 -1.92
C VAL A 136 -1.05 -14.30 -2.76
N ALA A 137 -0.60 -13.18 -2.18
CA ALA A 137 0.42 -12.33 -2.76
C ALA A 137 1.82 -12.92 -2.46
N LEU A 138 2.63 -13.09 -3.50
CA LEU A 138 4.00 -13.58 -3.38
C LEU A 138 4.94 -12.41 -3.09
N ALA A 139 5.32 -12.29 -1.82
CA ALA A 139 6.24 -11.28 -1.34
C ALA A 139 7.64 -11.44 -2.00
N PRO A 140 8.18 -10.43 -2.70
CA PRO A 140 9.51 -10.52 -3.31
C PRO A 140 10.61 -10.58 -2.25
N GLU A 141 11.66 -11.35 -2.53
CA GLU A 141 12.91 -11.33 -1.76
C GLU A 141 13.75 -10.12 -2.15
N CYS A 142 14.15 -9.32 -1.16
CA CYS A 142 14.81 -8.04 -1.38
C CYS A 142 16.30 -8.12 -1.06
N ALA A 143 17.12 -7.50 -1.91
CA ALA A 143 18.55 -7.37 -1.68
C ALA A 143 18.86 -6.53 -0.43
N ALA A 144 20.06 -6.73 0.12
CA ALA A 144 20.57 -5.91 1.22
C ALA A 144 20.71 -4.43 0.80
N TRP A 145 20.55 -3.53 1.76
CA TRP A 145 20.61 -2.08 1.58
C TRP A 145 22.06 -1.56 1.49
N SER A 146 22.81 -2.04 0.48
CA SER A 146 24.21 -1.67 0.28
C SER A 146 24.43 -0.21 -0.14
N ASP A 147 23.39 0.45 -0.65
CA ASP A 147 23.42 1.80 -1.21
C ASP A 147 22.99 2.91 -0.21
N ILE A 148 22.52 2.56 0.99
CA ILE A 148 21.93 3.52 1.96
C ILE A 148 22.87 4.68 2.34
N TYR A 149 24.19 4.44 2.36
CA TYR A 149 25.20 5.44 2.72
C TYR A 149 25.80 6.17 1.50
N SER A 150 25.57 5.67 0.28
CA SER A 150 26.06 6.30 -0.95
C SER A 150 25.03 7.28 -1.50
N GLY A 151 25.39 8.56 -1.59
CA GLY A 151 24.52 9.57 -2.24
C GLY A 151 23.26 9.95 -1.47
N TRP A 152 23.18 9.71 -0.15
CA TRP A 152 22.02 10.05 0.71
C TRP A 152 21.52 11.50 0.55
N TYR A 153 22.43 12.44 0.28
CA TYR A 153 22.13 13.86 0.05
C TYR A 153 21.46 14.16 -1.31
N GLN A 154 21.41 13.17 -2.21
CA GLN A 154 20.87 13.30 -3.57
C GLN A 154 19.38 12.90 -3.66
N ASN A 155 18.78 12.40 -2.56
CA ASN A 155 17.40 11.90 -2.50
C ASN A 155 17.03 10.96 -3.67
N SER A 156 17.98 10.13 -4.10
CA SER A 156 17.82 9.24 -5.24
C SER A 156 17.05 7.97 -4.86
N PRO A 157 16.23 7.40 -5.76
CA PRO A 157 15.50 6.16 -5.49
C PRO A 157 16.46 4.98 -5.31
N THR A 158 16.33 4.24 -4.22
CA THR A 158 17.08 2.99 -3.98
C THR A 158 16.26 1.77 -4.38
N ALA A 159 16.92 0.75 -4.95
CA ALA A 159 16.26 -0.49 -5.34
C ALA A 159 15.73 -1.26 -4.11
N ALA A 160 16.46 -1.21 -2.99
CA ALA A 160 16.09 -1.86 -1.74
C ALA A 160 14.82 -1.24 -1.12
N LEU A 161 14.61 0.08 -1.19
CA LEU A 161 13.37 0.73 -0.76
C LEU A 161 12.18 0.32 -1.64
N GLY A 162 12.35 0.36 -2.96
CA GLY A 162 11.32 -0.05 -3.92
C GLY A 162 10.86 -1.49 -3.68
N CYS A 163 11.79 -2.43 -3.51
CA CYS A 163 11.47 -3.82 -3.19
C CYS A 163 10.83 -3.96 -1.81
N SER A 164 11.39 -3.33 -0.77
CA SER A 164 10.87 -3.44 0.61
C SER A 164 9.43 -2.93 0.71
N ASN A 165 9.08 -1.87 -0.03
CA ASN A 165 7.71 -1.39 -0.12
C ASN A 165 6.76 -2.42 -0.76
N GLN A 166 7.17 -3.11 -1.83
CA GLN A 166 6.37 -4.16 -2.46
C GLN A 166 6.27 -5.42 -1.59
N ARG A 167 7.34 -5.80 -0.87
CA ARG A 167 7.32 -6.88 0.12
C ARG A 167 6.34 -6.58 1.24
N ASN A 168 6.40 -5.39 1.81
CA ASN A 168 5.48 -4.97 2.86
C ASN A 168 4.04 -4.90 2.35
N LEU A 169 3.81 -4.38 1.14
CA LEU A 169 2.48 -4.38 0.52
C LEU A 169 1.91 -5.80 0.38
N ALA A 170 2.70 -6.74 -0.16
CA ALA A 170 2.29 -8.14 -0.30
C ALA A 170 1.87 -8.78 1.05
N LEU A 171 2.55 -8.43 2.14
CA LEU A 171 2.31 -8.96 3.48
C LEU A 171 1.18 -8.24 4.25
N MET A 172 0.74 -7.06 3.80
CA MET A 172 -0.32 -6.27 4.46
C MET A 172 -1.69 -6.38 3.78
N LEU A 173 -1.78 -6.98 2.58
CA LEU A 173 -3.02 -7.05 1.81
C LEU A 173 -4.02 -8.06 2.41
N ALA A 174 -5.21 -7.56 2.75
CA ALA A 174 -6.33 -8.41 3.17
C ALA A 174 -6.95 -9.21 2.01
N ASP A 175 -6.91 -8.67 0.78
CA ASP A 175 -7.28 -9.40 -0.44
C ASP A 175 -6.22 -9.15 -1.53
N PRO A 176 -5.37 -10.15 -1.84
CA PRO A 176 -4.37 -10.05 -2.90
C PRO A 176 -4.94 -9.77 -4.29
N ARG A 177 -6.23 -10.02 -4.56
CA ARG A 177 -6.85 -9.71 -5.87
C ARG A 177 -6.75 -8.22 -6.23
N ASP A 178 -6.71 -7.35 -5.21
CA ASP A 178 -6.65 -5.89 -5.37
C ASP A 178 -5.38 -5.44 -6.13
N LEU A 179 -4.32 -6.26 -6.20
CA LEU A 179 -3.12 -6.02 -7.01
C LEU A 179 -3.32 -6.30 -8.51
N VAL A 180 -4.25 -7.18 -8.87
CA VAL A 180 -4.53 -7.56 -10.26
C VAL A 180 -5.66 -6.69 -10.82
N GLN A 181 -6.71 -6.49 -10.03
CA GLN A 181 -7.84 -5.65 -10.37
C GLN A 181 -8.30 -4.92 -9.09
N GLY A 182 -8.07 -3.61 -9.05
CA GLY A 182 -8.61 -2.78 -7.98
C GLY A 182 -10.13 -2.83 -7.93
N ARG A 183 -10.70 -2.75 -6.73
CA ARG A 183 -12.15 -2.75 -6.51
C ARG A 183 -12.80 -1.53 -7.14
N GLU A 184 -14.06 -1.67 -7.55
CA GLU A 184 -14.87 -0.53 -7.96
C GLU A 184 -15.12 0.38 -6.75
N THR A 185 -14.72 1.65 -6.88
CA THR A 185 -14.91 2.66 -5.84
C THR A 185 -16.19 3.45 -6.08
N VAL A 186 -16.99 3.65 -5.04
CA VAL A 186 -18.14 4.57 -5.10
C VAL A 186 -17.70 6.02 -5.43
N PRO A 187 -18.56 6.81 -6.12
CA PRO A 187 -18.26 8.21 -6.41
C PRO A 187 -17.92 9.03 -5.16
N ALA A 188 -16.95 9.93 -5.29
CA ALA A 188 -16.52 10.79 -4.19
C ALA A 188 -17.61 11.81 -3.81
N ASP A 189 -18.03 11.81 -2.54
CA ASP A 189 -18.92 12.83 -1.98
C ASP A 189 -18.17 14.16 -1.79
N GLY A 190 -18.23 15.01 -2.81
CA GLY A 190 -17.62 16.34 -2.81
C GLY A 190 -18.19 17.28 -1.74
N GLN A 191 -19.46 17.13 -1.35
CA GLN A 191 -20.06 17.96 -0.29
C GLN A 191 -19.48 17.58 1.08
N ARG A 192 -19.35 16.29 1.37
CA ARG A 192 -18.68 15.79 2.58
C ARG A 192 -17.21 16.23 2.65
N MET A 193 -16.50 16.22 1.53
CA MET A 193 -15.11 16.69 1.46
C MET A 193 -14.99 18.21 1.67
N ALA A 194 -15.78 19.02 0.96
CA ALA A 194 -15.81 20.47 1.14
C ALA A 194 -16.19 20.87 2.58
N GLY A 195 -17.19 20.20 3.16
CA GLY A 195 -17.60 20.40 4.54
C GLY A 195 -16.52 20.01 5.57
N ALA A 196 -15.61 19.08 5.25
CA ALA A 196 -14.46 18.79 6.11
C ALA A 196 -13.45 19.94 6.14
N VAL A 197 -13.15 20.53 4.97
CA VAL A 197 -12.29 21.73 4.87
C VAL A 197 -12.93 22.93 5.56
N GLN A 198 -14.25 23.11 5.42
CA GLN A 198 -14.97 24.19 6.09
C GLN A 198 -14.93 24.04 7.61
N ARG A 199 -15.19 22.84 8.15
CA ARG A 199 -15.07 22.58 9.60
C ARG A 199 -13.67 22.83 10.13
N TYR A 200 -12.63 22.46 9.37
CA TYR A 200 -11.24 22.75 9.74
C TYR A 200 -10.96 24.27 9.79
N ARG A 201 -11.42 25.03 8.79
CA ARG A 201 -11.23 26.49 8.73
C ARG A 201 -12.05 27.28 9.76
N ALA A 202 -13.20 26.75 10.18
CA ALA A 202 -14.10 27.39 11.14
C ALA A 202 -13.88 26.91 12.60
N ASP A 203 -12.84 26.11 12.86
CA ASP A 203 -12.57 25.44 14.15
C ASP A 203 -13.76 24.61 14.70
N GLN A 204 -14.55 24.04 13.78
CA GLN A 204 -15.69 23.16 14.04
C GLN A 204 -15.33 21.68 13.85
N VAL A 205 -14.08 21.32 14.12
CA VAL A 205 -13.64 19.93 14.10
C VAL A 205 -14.26 19.17 15.27
N LYS A 206 -14.68 17.92 15.03
CA LYS A 206 -15.15 17.07 16.14
C LYS A 206 -13.96 16.81 17.07
N PRO A 207 -14.07 17.07 18.39
CA PRO A 207 -13.01 16.71 19.32
C PRO A 207 -12.81 15.19 19.28
N PHE A 208 -11.56 14.74 19.42
CA PHE A 208 -11.28 13.31 19.58
C PHE A 208 -12.07 12.76 20.76
N VAL A 209 -12.66 11.57 20.60
CA VAL A 209 -13.34 10.87 21.68
C VAL A 209 -12.32 10.63 22.79
N LYS A 210 -12.50 11.28 23.94
CA LYS A 210 -11.70 11.05 25.15
C LYS A 210 -12.08 9.71 25.79
N GLY A 211 -11.78 8.63 25.09
CA GLY A 211 -11.68 7.30 25.69
C GLY A 211 -10.38 7.19 26.49
N ASN A 212 -10.34 6.24 27.43
CA ASN A 212 -9.11 5.86 28.12
C ASN A 212 -8.21 5.05 27.17
N SER A 213 -7.70 5.70 26.12
CA SER A 213 -6.95 5.08 25.04
C SER A 213 -5.51 4.79 25.44
N THR A 214 -5.32 3.94 26.45
CA THR A 214 -4.07 3.20 26.63
C THR A 214 -3.97 2.13 25.55
N SER A 215 -3.67 2.55 24.31
CA SER A 215 -3.16 1.67 23.26
C SER A 215 -1.71 1.30 23.58
N ALA A 216 -1.50 0.66 24.73
CA ALA A 216 -0.27 -0.03 25.04
C ALA A 216 -0.24 -1.29 24.17
N PHE A 217 0.47 -1.20 23.04
CA PHE A 217 0.81 -2.36 22.24
C PHE A 217 1.69 -3.26 23.11
N VAL A 218 1.11 -4.30 23.70
CA VAL A 218 1.84 -5.24 24.57
C VAL A 218 2.78 -6.05 23.69
N LEU A 219 3.99 -5.52 23.52
CA LEU A 219 5.13 -6.28 23.04
C LEU A 219 5.42 -7.35 24.11
N SER A 220 4.96 -8.57 23.87
CA SER A 220 5.33 -9.73 24.67
C SER A 220 6.86 -9.81 24.78
N PRO A 221 7.44 -9.92 25.99
CA PRO A 221 8.88 -10.01 26.15
C PRO A 221 9.38 -11.41 25.75
N ALA A 222 9.50 -11.65 24.45
CA ALA A 222 10.15 -12.83 23.88
C ALA A 222 11.68 -12.69 23.88
N LEU A 223 12.25 -12.15 24.97
CA LEU A 223 13.69 -12.00 25.22
C LEU A 223 14.00 -12.24 26.71
N ASN A 224 13.55 -13.38 27.26
CA ASN A 224 14.13 -13.89 28.50
C ASN A 224 15.42 -14.65 28.16
N GLY A 225 16.45 -13.91 27.79
CA GLY A 225 17.82 -14.44 27.68
C GLY A 225 18.34 -14.70 29.08
N SER A 226 18.60 -15.96 29.42
CA SER A 226 19.17 -16.37 30.70
C SER A 226 20.53 -15.73 30.91
N GLN A 227 20.64 -14.81 31.88
CA GLN A 227 21.90 -14.56 32.56
C GLN A 227 22.00 -15.56 33.73
N GLU A 228 22.95 -16.47 33.61
CA GLU A 228 23.40 -17.31 34.72
C GLU A 228 24.64 -16.63 35.32
N GLU A 229 24.65 -16.51 36.65
CA GLU A 229 25.56 -15.65 37.42
C GLU A 229 26.88 -16.38 37.78
N GLN A 230 27.99 -15.62 37.84
CA GLN A 230 29.24 -15.97 38.53
C GLN A 230 29.65 -14.80 39.41
#